data_AF-A0A1B9EV45-F1
#
_entry.id   AF-A0A1B9EV45-F1
#
_cell.length_a   1.000
_cell.length_b   1.000
_cell.length_c   1.000
_cell.angle_alpha   90.00
_cell.angle_beta   90.00
_cell.angle_gamma   90.00
#
_symmetry.space_group_name_H-M   'P 1'
#
loop_
_entity.id
_entity.type
_entity.pdbx_description
1 polymer ?
#
loop_
_entity_poly.entity_id
_entity_poly.type
_entity_poly.pdbx_seq_one_letter_code
_entity_poly.pdbx_strand_id
1 'polypeptide(L)'
;MPSPRTSAPSTTTGSDALLYLLFGVLGAAVSFGSLVWLTGNLTNSLVGSGPWSSFRATDALLHPEMLWPTLSTTALLVGTRLVPGLLTLALITTGLVLWARWRAGSRSGLARKADLAPLLDKEITAKAKSLRPSLGGRERKRGCSR
;
A
#
# COMPACT_ATOMS: atom_id res chain seq x y z
N MET A 1 -49.58 5.94 16.05
CA MET A 1 -48.24 6.32 15.57
C MET A 1 -47.77 5.24 14.62
N PRO A 2 -47.63 5.45 13.30
CA PRO A 2 -47.10 4.43 12.40
C PRO A 2 -45.59 4.29 12.63
N SER A 3 -45.12 3.04 12.77
CA SER A 3 -43.71 2.70 13.01
C SER A 3 -42.79 3.12 11.86
N PRO A 4 -41.49 3.37 12.12
CA PRO A 4 -40.53 3.75 11.09
C PRO A 4 -40.38 2.62 10.06
N ARG A 5 -40.54 2.94 8.77
CA ARG A 5 -40.18 2.01 7.69
C ARG A 5 -38.65 1.93 7.61
N THR A 6 -38.09 0.79 7.99
CA THR A 6 -36.73 0.41 7.62
C THR A 6 -36.69 0.14 6.12
N SER A 7 -36.14 1.07 5.35
CA SER A 7 -35.78 0.85 3.94
C SER A 7 -34.77 -0.30 3.86
N ALA A 8 -35.05 -1.31 3.05
CA ALA A 8 -34.09 -2.38 2.78
C ALA A 8 -32.85 -1.79 2.07
N PRO A 9 -31.62 -2.23 2.43
CA PRO A 9 -30.43 -1.79 1.72
C PRO A 9 -30.51 -2.30 0.28
N SER A 10 -30.52 -1.39 -0.69
CA SER A 10 -30.51 -1.74 -2.11
C SER A 10 -29.25 -2.56 -2.42
N THR A 11 -29.45 -3.78 -2.90
CA THR A 11 -28.43 -4.76 -3.26
C THR A 11 -27.65 -4.30 -4.51
N THR A 12 -26.71 -3.38 -4.33
CA THR A 12 -25.72 -2.95 -5.36
C THR A 12 -24.34 -3.59 -5.17
N THR A 13 -24.13 -4.35 -4.09
CA THR A 13 -22.83 -4.97 -3.73
C THR A 13 -22.19 -5.78 -4.86
N GLY A 14 -23.00 -6.48 -5.69
CA GLY A 14 -22.49 -7.25 -6.83
C GLY A 14 -21.95 -6.37 -7.97
N SER A 15 -22.64 -5.27 -8.28
CA SER A 15 -22.22 -4.33 -9.33
C SER A 15 -20.97 -3.55 -8.92
N ASP A 16 -20.85 -3.18 -7.64
CA ASP A 16 -19.67 -2.48 -7.13
C ASP A 16 -18.41 -3.35 -7.22
N ALA A 17 -18.52 -4.64 -6.88
CA ALA A 17 -17.43 -5.60 -7.03
C ALA A 17 -16.98 -5.76 -8.49
N LEU A 18 -17.92 -5.82 -9.43
CA LEU A 18 -17.62 -5.90 -10.87
C LEU A 18 -16.92 -4.63 -11.36
N LEU A 19 -17.32 -3.45 -10.89
CA LEU A 19 -16.65 -2.20 -11.22
C LEU A 19 -15.21 -2.16 -10.68
N TYR A 20 -14.99 -2.55 -9.43
CA TYR A 20 -13.62 -2.65 -8.90
C TYR A 20 -12.76 -3.65 -9.65
N LEU A 21 -13.32 -4.80 -10.02
CA LEU A 21 -12.61 -5.79 -10.83
C LEU A 21 -12.24 -5.20 -12.19
N LEU A 22 -13.20 -4.56 -12.87
CA LEU A 22 -12.96 -3.91 -14.16
C LEU A 22 -11.84 -2.89 -14.08
N PHE A 23 -11.89 -1.95 -13.12
CA PHE A 23 -10.84 -0.94 -12.93
C PHE A 23 -9.51 -1.56 -12.53
N GLY A 24 -9.53 -2.62 -11.71
CA GLY A 24 -8.34 -3.37 -11.33
C GLY A 24 -7.66 -4.02 -12.55
N VAL A 25 -8.43 -4.70 -13.40
CA VAL A 25 -7.92 -5.33 -14.63
C VAL A 25 -7.42 -4.27 -15.61
N LEU A 26 -8.17 -3.19 -15.80
CA LEU A 26 -7.79 -2.11 -16.72
C LEU A 26 -6.50 -1.42 -16.26
N GLY A 27 -6.41 -1.09 -14.98
CA GLY A 27 -5.21 -0.51 -14.37
C GLY A 27 -4.01 -1.45 -14.46
N ALA A 28 -4.21 -2.75 -14.21
CA ALA A 28 -3.16 -3.75 -14.34
C ALA A 28 -2.67 -3.86 -15.80
N ALA A 29 -3.58 -3.90 -16.77
CA ALA A 29 -3.24 -3.98 -18.19
C ALA A 29 -2.44 -2.75 -18.66
N VAL A 30 -2.86 -1.55 -18.28
CA VAL A 30 -2.15 -0.30 -18.62
C VAL A 30 -0.77 -0.25 -17.97
N SER A 31 -0.68 -0.59 -16.68
CA SER A 31 0.58 -0.60 -15.95
C SER A 31 1.55 -1.62 -16.54
N PHE A 32 1.07 -2.84 -16.81
CA PHE A 32 1.87 -3.91 -17.37
C PHE A 32 2.35 -3.58 -18.79
N GLY A 33 1.46 -3.10 -19.67
CA GLY A 33 1.85 -2.68 -21.02
C GLY A 33 2.89 -1.54 -21.01
N SER A 34 2.78 -0.62 -20.06
CA SER A 34 3.78 0.46 -19.87
C SER A 34 5.13 -0.09 -19.42
N LEU A 35 5.15 -1.07 -18.51
CA LEU A 35 6.36 -1.78 -18.09
C LEU A 35 7.02 -2.54 -19.24
N VAL A 36 6.23 -3.26 -20.04
CA VAL A 36 6.71 -3.99 -21.22
C VAL A 36 7.35 -3.02 -22.22
N TRP A 37 6.68 -1.90 -22.51
CA TRP A 37 7.22 -0.86 -23.38
C TRP A 37 8.54 -0.26 -22.85
N LEU A 38 8.60 0.06 -21.55
CA LEU A 38 9.80 0.63 -20.94
C LEU A 38 10.97 -0.36 -20.99
N THR A 39 10.71 -1.62 -20.60
CA THR A 39 11.73 -2.65 -20.51
C THR A 39 12.23 -3.09 -21.89
N GLY A 40 11.34 -3.17 -22.87
CA GLY A 40 11.71 -3.44 -24.27
C GLY A 40 12.60 -2.33 -24.85
N ASN A 41 12.29 -1.06 -24.59
CA ASN A 41 13.14 0.05 -25.02
C ASN A 41 14.49 0.08 -24.28
N LEU A 42 14.51 -0.23 -22.99
CA LEU A 42 15.76 -0.33 -22.23
C LEU A 42 16.65 -1.43 -22.84
N THR A 43 16.06 -2.59 -23.13
CA THR A 43 16.76 -3.71 -23.76
C THR A 43 17.29 -3.35 -25.14
N ASN A 44 16.49 -2.67 -25.96
CA ASN A 44 16.90 -2.15 -27.27
C ASN A 44 18.10 -1.19 -27.17
N SER A 45 18.07 -0.31 -26.16
CA SER A 45 19.16 0.65 -25.92
C SER A 45 20.44 -0.04 -25.44
N LEU A 46 20.31 -1.05 -24.57
CA LEU A 46 21.45 -1.81 -24.05
C LEU A 46 22.10 -2.70 -25.10
N VAL A 47 21.31 -3.27 -26.02
CA VAL A 47 21.80 -4.09 -27.14
C VAL A 47 22.32 -3.21 -28.30
N GLY A 48 22.00 -1.92 -28.30
CA GLY A 48 22.41 -0.99 -29.35
C GLY A 48 21.72 -1.27 -30.70
N SER A 49 20.55 -1.91 -30.67
CA SER A 49 19.87 -2.44 -31.87
C SER A 49 19.03 -1.41 -32.63
N GLY A 50 18.83 -0.20 -32.10
CA GLY A 50 18.10 0.85 -32.81
C GLY A 50 17.65 2.04 -31.97
N PRO A 51 16.89 2.97 -32.57
CA PRO A 51 16.34 4.14 -31.88
C PRO A 51 15.25 3.78 -30.88
N TRP A 52 14.98 4.69 -29.94
CA TRP A 52 13.91 4.55 -28.95
C TRP A 52 12.53 4.57 -29.64
N SER A 53 11.70 3.57 -29.34
CA SER A 53 10.38 3.41 -29.95
C SER A 53 9.33 4.27 -29.27
N SER A 54 8.43 4.86 -30.05
CA SER A 54 7.31 5.68 -29.55
C SER A 54 6.41 4.91 -28.57
N PHE A 55 5.72 5.63 -27.66
CA PHE A 55 4.87 4.99 -26.66
C PHE A 55 3.66 4.28 -27.28
N ARG A 56 3.74 2.95 -27.34
CA ARG A 56 2.70 2.06 -27.87
C ARG A 56 2.60 0.81 -26.99
N ALA A 57 1.98 0.96 -25.82
CA ALA A 57 1.90 -0.10 -24.80
C ALA A 57 1.14 -1.36 -25.27
N THR A 58 0.08 -1.20 -26.06
CA THR A 58 -0.68 -2.30 -26.66
C THR A 58 0.13 -3.06 -27.69
N ASP A 59 0.80 -2.34 -28.60
CA ASP A 59 1.66 -2.97 -29.61
C ASP A 59 2.86 -3.65 -28.94
N ALA A 60 3.42 -3.07 -27.88
CA ALA A 60 4.49 -3.71 -27.11
C ALA A 60 4.05 -5.03 -26.44
N LEU A 61 2.77 -5.12 -26.04
CA LEU A 61 2.22 -6.28 -25.36
C LEU A 61 1.75 -7.38 -26.32
N LEU A 62 1.15 -6.98 -27.45
CA LEU A 62 0.53 -7.88 -28.42
C LEU A 62 1.46 -8.22 -29.58
N HIS A 63 2.24 -7.23 -30.06
CA HIS A 63 3.08 -7.30 -31.26
C HIS A 63 4.48 -6.70 -31.03
N PRO A 64 5.27 -7.21 -30.06
CA PRO A 64 6.59 -6.68 -29.74
C PRO A 64 7.55 -6.71 -30.95
N GLU A 65 7.37 -7.64 -31.87
CA GLU A 65 8.13 -7.76 -33.13
C GLU A 65 7.96 -6.56 -34.06
N MET A 66 6.84 -5.84 -33.99
CA MET A 66 6.62 -4.64 -34.81
C MET A 66 7.35 -3.42 -34.26
N LEU A 67 7.58 -3.36 -32.95
CA LEU A 67 8.25 -2.23 -32.30
C LEU A 67 9.77 -2.36 -32.28
N TRP A 68 10.29 -3.60 -32.22
CA TRP A 68 11.73 -3.87 -32.18
C TRP A 68 12.14 -4.97 -33.16
N PRO A 69 12.05 -4.72 -34.48
CA PRO A 69 12.33 -5.74 -35.49
C PRO A 69 13.80 -6.16 -35.55
N THR A 70 14.71 -5.33 -35.03
CA THR A 70 16.17 -5.55 -35.05
C THR A 70 16.69 -6.29 -33.82
N LEU A 71 15.85 -6.53 -32.81
CA LEU A 71 16.24 -7.28 -31.62
C LEU A 71 16.27 -8.78 -31.91
N SER A 72 17.28 -9.46 -31.37
CA SER A 72 17.30 -10.93 -31.39
C SER A 72 16.10 -11.50 -30.63
N THR A 73 15.55 -12.62 -31.09
CA THR A 73 14.36 -13.25 -30.49
C THR A 73 14.51 -13.48 -28.98
N THR A 74 15.70 -13.86 -28.53
CA THR A 74 16.00 -14.08 -27.11
C THR A 74 15.99 -12.77 -26.32
N ALA A 75 16.63 -11.71 -26.83
CA ALA A 75 16.62 -10.41 -26.18
C ALA A 75 15.21 -9.81 -26.11
N LEU A 76 14.42 -9.99 -27.17
CA LEU A 76 13.03 -9.57 -27.23
C LEU A 76 12.18 -10.33 -26.19
N LEU A 77 12.31 -11.66 -26.10
CA LEU A 77 11.61 -12.45 -25.07
C LEU A 77 11.99 -12.04 -23.64
N VAL A 78 13.28 -11.86 -23.37
CA VAL A 78 13.75 -11.48 -22.03
C VAL A 78 13.24 -10.08 -21.68
N GLY A 79 13.43 -9.12 -22.57
CA GLY A 79 13.09 -7.71 -22.35
C GLY A 79 11.59 -7.42 -22.34
N THR A 80 10.77 -8.15 -23.10
CA THR A 80 9.33 -7.87 -23.22
C THR A 80 8.44 -8.81 -22.43
N ARG A 81 8.93 -9.98 -21.99
CA ARG A 81 8.12 -10.96 -21.25
C ARG A 81 8.69 -11.29 -19.88
N LEU A 82 9.96 -11.72 -19.79
CA LEU A 82 10.52 -12.19 -18.52
C LEU A 82 10.75 -11.06 -17.52
N VAL A 83 11.48 -10.03 -17.92
CA VAL A 83 11.81 -8.90 -17.04
C VAL A 83 10.55 -8.15 -16.57
N PRO A 84 9.60 -7.74 -17.43
CA PRO A 84 8.39 -7.06 -16.96
C PRO A 84 7.50 -7.97 -16.11
N GLY A 85 7.46 -9.29 -16.39
CA GLY A 85 6.74 -10.26 -15.55
C GLY A 85 7.32 -10.36 -14.14
N LEU A 86 8.65 -10.54 -14.04
CA LEU A 86 9.37 -10.57 -12.77
C LEU A 86 9.22 -9.26 -11.98
N LEU A 87 9.33 -8.13 -12.66
CA LEU A 87 9.20 -6.81 -12.05
C LEU A 87 7.78 -6.58 -11.52
N THR A 88 6.77 -7.01 -12.27
CA THR A 88 5.36 -6.94 -11.83
C THR A 88 5.12 -7.82 -10.61
N LEU A 89 5.65 -9.05 -10.60
CA LEU A 89 5.54 -9.95 -9.46
C LEU A 89 6.23 -9.37 -8.21
N ALA A 90 7.42 -8.80 -8.38
CA ALA A 90 8.14 -8.12 -7.30
C ALA A 90 7.34 -6.91 -6.76
N LEU A 91 6.74 -6.09 -7.64
CA LEU A 91 5.92 -4.95 -7.22
C LEU A 91 4.66 -5.40 -6.48
N ILE A 92 3.95 -6.42 -6.97
CA ILE A 92 2.75 -6.96 -6.32
C ILE A 92 3.12 -7.51 -4.93
N THR A 93 4.16 -8.32 -4.84
CA THR A 93 4.60 -8.92 -3.56
C THR A 93 5.03 -7.85 -2.57
N THR A 94 5.85 -6.90 -2.99
CA THR A 94 6.31 -5.80 -2.13
C THR A 94 5.14 -4.92 -1.69
N GLY A 95 4.22 -4.60 -2.62
CA GLY A 95 2.99 -3.88 -2.33
C GLY A 95 2.10 -4.59 -1.31
N LEU A 96 1.92 -5.92 -1.45
CA LEU A 96 1.16 -6.73 -0.51
C LEU A 96 1.81 -6.73 0.88
N VAL A 97 3.14 -6.87 0.95
CA VAL A 97 3.91 -6.87 2.20
C VAL A 97 3.82 -5.51 2.90
N LEU A 98 4.00 -4.41 2.15
CA LEU A 98 3.86 -3.04 2.65
C LEU A 98 2.45 -2.78 3.14
N TRP A 99 1.44 -3.15 2.36
CA TRP A 99 0.04 -3.01 2.72
C TRP A 99 -0.31 -3.82 3.97
N ALA A 100 0.14 -5.08 4.05
CA ALA A 100 -0.04 -5.91 5.23
C ALA A 100 0.64 -5.31 6.46
N ARG A 101 1.85 -4.76 6.31
CA ARG A 101 2.59 -4.08 7.38
C ARG A 101 1.87 -2.83 7.87
N TRP A 102 1.38 -1.99 6.96
CA TRP A 102 0.65 -0.76 7.32
C TRP A 102 -0.69 -1.08 7.95
N ARG A 103 -1.41 -2.07 7.41
CA ARG A 103 -2.70 -2.52 7.95
C ARG A 103 -2.56 -3.26 9.28
N ALA A 104 -1.48 -4.01 9.50
CA ALA A 104 -1.15 -4.57 10.81
C ALA A 104 -0.89 -3.48 11.84
N GLY A 105 -0.22 -2.39 11.44
CA GLY A 105 -0.07 -1.19 12.27
C GLY A 105 -1.41 -0.54 12.66
N SER A 106 -2.42 -0.60 11.79
CA SER A 106 -3.77 -0.07 12.04
C SER A 106 -4.71 -1.05 12.77
N ARG A 107 -4.45 -2.36 12.72
CA ARG A 107 -5.23 -3.40 13.41
C ARG A 107 -4.79 -3.64 14.86
N SER A 108 -3.73 -2.98 15.33
CA SER A 108 -3.46 -2.85 16.75
C SER A 108 -4.52 -1.94 17.37
N GLY A 109 -5.74 -2.45 17.55
CA GLY A 109 -6.78 -1.88 18.42
C GLY A 109 -6.42 -1.93 19.91
N LEU A 110 -5.13 -1.96 20.22
CA LEU A 110 -4.56 -1.75 21.53
C LEU A 110 -3.86 -0.39 21.48
N ALA A 111 -4.33 0.51 22.34
CA ALA A 111 -3.74 1.82 22.58
C ALA A 111 -2.21 1.69 22.65
N ARG A 112 -1.49 2.51 21.88
CA ARG A 112 -0.03 2.49 21.87
C ARG A 112 0.46 2.80 23.29
N LYS A 113 1.66 2.36 23.69
CA LYS A 113 2.23 2.73 25.01
C LYS A 113 2.18 4.24 25.27
N ALA A 114 2.22 5.07 24.22
CA ALA A 114 2.06 6.52 24.30
C ALA A 114 0.61 6.99 24.61
N ASP A 115 -0.40 6.25 24.13
CA ASP A 115 -1.82 6.55 24.41
C ASP A 115 -2.27 6.00 25.78
N LEU A 116 -1.60 4.94 26.26
CA LEU A 116 -1.75 4.44 27.64
C LEU A 116 -0.96 5.26 28.66
N ALA A 117 0.06 6.02 28.23
CA ALA A 117 0.87 6.85 29.11
C ALA A 117 0.05 7.78 30.01
N PRO A 118 -0.95 8.55 29.52
CA PRO A 118 -1.76 9.41 30.38
C PRO A 118 -2.71 8.66 31.32
N LEU A 119 -2.94 7.36 31.12
CA LEU A 119 -3.76 6.52 31.99
C LEU A 119 -2.93 5.71 33.00
N LEU A 120 -1.60 5.77 32.92
CA LEU A 120 -0.73 5.18 33.94
C LEU A 120 -0.82 6.02 35.22
N ASP A 121 -1.01 5.36 36.37
CA ASP A 121 -1.09 5.99 37.69
C ASP A 121 0.06 6.98 37.96
N LYS A 122 1.24 6.74 37.38
CA LYS A 122 2.40 7.63 37.50
C LYS A 122 2.18 8.99 36.86
N GLU A 123 1.58 9.05 35.67
CA GLU A 123 1.29 10.31 34.97
C GLU A 123 0.09 11.02 35.59
N ILE A 124 -0.91 10.26 36.06
CA ILE A 124 -2.02 10.82 36.85
C ILE A 124 -1.49 11.45 38.14
N THR A 125 -0.57 10.77 38.83
CA THR A 125 0.07 11.28 40.06
C THR A 125 0.98 12.48 39.77
N ALA A 126 1.74 12.45 38.67
CA ALA A 126 2.58 13.58 38.26
C ALA A 126 1.73 14.82 37.90
N LYS A 127 0.62 14.64 37.18
CA LYS A 127 -0.33 15.71 36.86
C LYS A 127 -1.09 16.19 38.09
N ALA A 128 -1.46 15.32 39.01
CA ALA A 128 -2.08 15.70 40.28
C ALA A 128 -1.10 16.49 41.17
N LYS A 129 0.19 16.13 41.16
CA LYS A 129 1.25 16.83 41.90
C LYS A 129 1.58 18.19 41.28
N SER A 130 1.53 18.32 39.95
CA SER A 130 1.70 19.61 39.26
C SER A 130 0.50 20.55 39.45
N LEU A 131 -0.73 20.02 39.44
CA LEU A 131 -1.95 20.80 39.67
C LEU A 131 -2.14 21.21 41.15
N ARG A 132 -1.56 20.46 42.09
CA ARG A 132 -1.63 20.77 43.52
C ARG A 132 -0.26 20.62 44.19
N PRO A 133 0.62 21.64 44.07
CA PRO A 133 1.96 21.61 44.66
C PRO A 133 1.97 21.43 46.20
N SER A 134 0.84 21.68 46.88
CA SER A 134 0.66 21.43 48.33
C SER A 134 0.53 19.95 48.73
N LEU A 135 0.44 19.01 47.77
CA LEU A 135 0.46 17.55 48.05
C LEU A 135 1.87 16.98 48.23
N GLY A 136 2.91 17.63 47.69
CA GLY A 136 4.30 17.17 47.84
C GLY A 136 4.81 17.18 49.29
N GLY A 137 4.15 17.93 50.19
CA GLY A 137 4.55 18.04 51.60
C GLY A 137 3.90 17.01 52.54
N ARG A 138 2.93 16.20 52.09
CA ARG A 138 2.18 15.28 52.96
C ARG A 138 2.78 13.87 53.07
N GLU A 139 3.63 13.48 52.12
CA GLU A 139 4.28 12.16 52.12
C GLU A 139 5.34 12.04 53.24
N ARG A 140 5.96 13.17 53.65
CA ARG A 140 6.93 13.22 54.75
C ARG A 140 6.31 13.03 56.15
N LYS A 141 4.98 13.03 56.29
CA LYS A 141 4.30 12.98 57.61
C LYS A 141 3.78 11.60 58.03
N ARG A 142 3.91 10.55 57.20
CA ARG A 142 3.54 9.17 57.61
C ARG A 142 4.81 8.34 57.82
N GLY A 143 5.44 8.51 58.98
CA GLY A 143 6.63 7.74 59.34
C GLY A 143 7.40 8.29 60.53
N CYS A 144 6.72 8.61 61.62
CA CYS A 144 7.34 8.63 62.96
C CYS A 144 6.22 8.57 64.00
N SER A 145 5.65 7.38 64.20
CA SER A 145 5.03 7.05 65.49
C SER A 145 6.04 6.16 66.21
N ARG A 146 6.53 6.66 67.34
CA ARG A 146 7.26 5.91 68.36
C ARG A 146 6.45 4.72 68.84
#